data_AF-A0A3B4XFW5-F1
#
_entry.id   AF-A0A3B4XFW5-F1
#
_cell.length_a   1.000
_cell.length_b   1.000
_cell.length_c   1.000
_cell.angle_alpha   90.00
_cell.angle_beta   90.00
_cell.angle_gamma   90.00
#
_symmetry.space_group_name_H-M   'P 1'
#
loop_
_entity.id
_entity.type
_entity.pdbx_description
1 polymer ?
#
loop_
_entity_poly.entity_id
_entity_poly.type
_entity_poly.pdbx_seq_one_letter_code
_entity_poly.pdbx_strand_id
1 'polypeptide(L)'
;KDKRTSGHRRTYTKPVWSLLEEAAQMKTEGNAFYREKNIRSAIGRYHRALLVLRGLDSDVMTSVKGFGAETPALTPEQEALLRNTQVDCYNNLAGK
;
A
#
# COMPACT_ATOMS: atom_id res chain seq x y z
N LYS A 1 34.34 25.50 -2.96
CA LYS A 1 33.56 25.10 -4.16
C LYS A 1 32.94 23.75 -3.87
N ASP A 2 31.73 23.77 -3.31
CA ASP A 2 30.94 22.57 -3.03
C ASP A 2 30.40 21.95 -4.33
N LYS A 3 30.67 20.67 -4.54
CA LYS A 3 29.87 19.83 -5.45
C LYS A 3 29.49 18.56 -4.71
N ARG A 4 28.44 18.65 -3.90
CA ARG A 4 27.70 17.47 -3.44
C ARG A 4 26.85 16.97 -4.60
N THR A 5 27.34 15.93 -5.27
CA THR A 5 26.58 15.20 -6.28
C THR A 5 25.51 14.37 -5.59
N SER A 6 24.26 14.73 -5.87
CA SER A 6 23.03 14.06 -5.44
C SER A 6 23.09 12.56 -5.77
N GLY A 7 23.12 11.72 -4.74
CA GLY A 7 22.98 10.27 -4.88
C GLY A 7 21.54 9.94 -5.25
N HIS A 8 21.28 9.69 -6.53
CA HIS A 8 20.06 9.01 -6.96
C HIS A 8 20.07 7.59 -6.38
N ARG A 9 19.38 7.43 -5.25
CA ARG A 9 19.09 6.13 -4.64
C ARG A 9 18.26 5.35 -5.66
N ARG A 10 18.89 4.42 -6.38
CA ARG A 10 18.20 3.43 -7.23
C ARG A 10 17.21 2.68 -6.34
N THR A 11 15.97 3.13 -6.33
CA THR A 11 14.86 2.40 -5.75
C THR A 11 14.52 1.30 -6.73
N TYR A 12 14.85 0.05 -6.40
CA TYR A 12 14.26 -1.10 -7.09
C TYR A 12 12.75 -1.02 -6.88
N THR A 13 12.02 -0.60 -7.92
CA THR A 13 10.56 -0.54 -7.90
C THR A 13 10.05 -1.97 -7.94
N LYS A 14 9.46 -2.45 -6.83
CA LYS A 14 8.78 -3.74 -6.79
C LYS A 14 7.67 -3.77 -7.85
N PRO A 15 7.41 -4.91 -8.52
CA PRO A 15 6.28 -5.03 -9.44
C PRO A 15 4.95 -4.73 -8.74
N VAL A 16 4.00 -4.15 -9.48
CA VAL A 16 2.65 -3.81 -8.97
C VAL A 16 1.97 -5.03 -8.33
N TRP A 17 1.98 -6.17 -9.02
CA TRP A 17 1.41 -7.41 -8.50
C TRP A 17 2.02 -7.83 -7.17
N SER A 18 3.34 -7.75 -7.03
CA SER A 18 4.01 -8.07 -5.76
C SER A 18 3.56 -7.14 -4.63
N LEU A 19 3.31 -5.86 -4.91
CA LEU A 19 2.79 -4.91 -3.92
C LEU A 19 1.33 -5.22 -3.54
N LEU A 20 0.51 -5.61 -4.51
CA LEU A 20 -0.88 -6.03 -4.26
C LEU A 20 -0.96 -7.30 -3.41
N GLU A 21 -0.16 -8.31 -3.77
CA GLU A 21 -0.04 -9.56 -3.00
C GLU A 21 0.49 -9.30 -1.58
N GLU A 22 1.51 -8.44 -1.44
CA GLU A 22 2.06 -8.06 -0.14
C GLU A 22 0.98 -7.40 0.74
N ALA A 23 0.18 -6.48 0.19
CA ALA A 23 -0.92 -5.85 0.92
C ALA A 23 -2.02 -6.86 1.30
N ALA A 24 -2.41 -7.75 0.39
CA ALA A 24 -3.41 -8.79 0.65
C ALA A 24 -2.93 -9.77 1.75
N GLN A 25 -1.65 -10.11 1.75
CA GLN A 25 -1.02 -10.92 2.80
C GLN A 25 -1.05 -10.21 4.15
N MET A 26 -0.67 -8.92 4.20
CA MET A 26 -0.75 -8.14 5.43
C MET A 26 -2.18 -8.06 5.97
N LYS A 27 -3.19 -7.89 5.11
CA LYS A 27 -4.60 -7.96 5.50
C LYS A 27 -4.93 -9.32 6.13
N THR A 28 -4.47 -10.42 5.55
CA THR A 28 -4.73 -11.77 6.07
C THR A 28 -4.06 -12.03 7.42
N GLU A 29 -2.84 -11.53 7.62
CA GLU A 29 -2.17 -11.53 8.92
C GLU A 29 -2.92 -10.70 9.95
N GLY A 30 -3.46 -9.54 9.55
CA GLY A 30 -4.32 -8.72 10.40
C GLY A 30 -5.55 -9.50 10.89
N ASN A 31 -6.20 -10.25 9.99
CA ASN A 31 -7.33 -11.11 10.32
C ASN A 31 -6.94 -12.23 11.31
N ALA A 32 -5.73 -12.78 11.20
CA ALA A 32 -5.22 -13.77 12.16
C ALA A 32 -5.07 -13.15 13.56
N PHE A 33 -4.37 -12.00 13.67
CA PHE A 33 -4.23 -11.28 14.93
C PHE A 33 -5.58 -10.86 15.54
N TYR A 34 -6.54 -10.46 14.71
CA TYR A 34 -7.88 -10.08 15.16
C TYR A 34 -8.61 -11.26 15.80
N ARG A 35 -8.56 -12.44 15.17
CA ARG A 35 -9.14 -13.69 15.71
C ARG A 35 -8.50 -14.10 17.04
N GLU A 36 -7.19 -13.87 17.18
CA GLU A 36 -6.42 -14.09 18.41
C GLU A 36 -6.63 -13.01 19.49
N LYS A 37 -7.52 -12.03 19.25
CA LYS A 37 -7.75 -10.88 20.14
C LYS A 37 -6.51 -9.99 20.33
N ASN A 38 -5.48 -10.14 19.49
CA ASN A 38 -4.33 -9.25 19.44
C ASN A 38 -4.66 -8.00 18.60
N ILE A 39 -5.56 -7.17 19.12
CA ILE A 39 -6.17 -6.04 18.38
C ILE A 39 -5.13 -5.03 17.91
N ARG A 40 -4.10 -4.74 18.71
CA ARG A 40 -3.04 -3.79 18.35
C ARG A 40 -2.26 -4.25 17.11
N SER A 41 -1.90 -5.53 17.05
CA SER A 41 -1.19 -6.10 15.90
C SER A 41 -2.08 -6.16 14.66
N ALA A 42 -3.37 -6.48 14.82
CA ALA A 42 -4.34 -6.48 13.73
C ALA A 42 -4.45 -5.10 13.07
N ILE A 43 -4.70 -4.06 13.88
CA ILE A 43 -4.77 -2.66 13.43
C ILE A 43 -3.49 -2.26 12.69
N GLY A 44 -2.32 -2.57 13.29
CA GLY A 44 -1.03 -2.27 12.67
C GLY A 44 -0.86 -2.91 11.29
N ARG A 45 -1.34 -4.14 11.09
CA ARG A 45 -1.24 -4.84 9.80
C ARG A 45 -2.18 -4.27 8.75
N TYR A 46 -3.43 -3.95 9.11
CA TYR A 46 -4.37 -3.31 8.16
C TYR A 46 -3.84 -1.94 7.70
N HIS A 47 -3.32 -1.12 8.61
CA HIS A 47 -2.71 0.16 8.23
C HIS A 47 -1.49 -0.02 7.33
N ARG A 48 -0.62 -0.99 7.62
CA ARG A 48 0.55 -1.25 6.78
C ARG A 48 0.16 -1.71 5.37
N ALA A 49 -0.89 -2.54 5.24
CA ALA A 49 -1.47 -2.90 3.95
C ALA A 49 -1.93 -1.66 3.17
N LEU A 50 -2.69 -0.77 3.81
CA LEU A 50 -3.17 0.48 3.20
C LEU A 50 -2.02 1.40 2.76
N LEU A 51 -0.92 1.46 3.51
CA LEU A 51 0.26 2.26 3.13
C LEU A 51 0.96 1.71 1.89
N VAL A 52 1.02 0.38 1.72
CA VAL A 52 1.55 -0.24 0.50
C VAL A 52 0.68 0.12 -0.70
N LEU A 53 -0.64 -0.01 -0.56
CA LEU A 53 -1.61 0.29 -1.64
C LEU A 53 -1.64 1.78 -2.00
N ARG A 54 -1.40 2.68 -1.03
CA ARG A 54 -1.35 4.13 -1.29
C ARG A 54 -0.30 4.52 -2.34
N GLY A 55 0.80 3.77 -2.44
CA GLY A 55 1.82 3.99 -3.46
C GLY A 55 1.40 3.60 -4.89
N LEU A 56 0.26 2.91 -5.04
CA LEU A 56 -0.31 2.48 -6.30
C LEU A 56 -1.55 3.31 -6.71
N ASP A 57 -2.11 4.09 -5.78
CA ASP A 57 -3.36 4.82 -5.98
C ASP A 57 -3.11 6.18 -6.66
N SER A 58 -3.56 6.31 -7.91
CA SER A 58 -3.34 7.50 -8.74
C SER A 58 -4.06 8.75 -8.21
N ASP A 59 -5.22 8.61 -7.57
CA ASP A 59 -6.00 9.75 -7.06
C ASP A 59 -5.34 10.37 -5.82
N VAL A 60 -4.63 9.57 -5.03
CA VAL A 60 -3.88 10.06 -3.87
C VAL A 60 -2.56 10.71 -4.30
N MET A 61 -1.92 10.16 -5.33
CA MET A 61 -0.66 10.67 -5.90
C MET A 61 -0.84 11.96 -6.73
N THR A 62 -2.01 12.19 -7.33
CA THR A 62 -2.30 13.44 -8.07
C THR A 62 -2.33 14.68 -7.17
N SER A 63 -2.53 14.53 -5.86
CA SER A 63 -2.39 15.61 -4.88
C SER A 63 -0.92 16.00 -4.62
N VAL A 64 0.04 15.17 -5.06
CA VAL A 64 1.50 15.42 -4.99
C VAL A 64 2.04 15.76 -6.40
N LYS A 65 1.21 16.40 -7.23
CA LYS A 65 1.60 16.91 -8.55
C LYS A 65 2.77 17.90 -8.42
N GLY A 66 3.96 17.42 -8.75
CA GLY A 66 5.21 18.19 -8.77
C GLY A 66 6.46 17.40 -8.41
N PHE A 67 6.35 16.25 -7.72
CA PHE A 67 7.51 15.51 -7.20
C PHE A 67 7.52 13.98 -7.41
N GLY A 68 6.52 13.41 -8.08
CA GLY A 68 6.40 11.94 -8.24
C GLY A 68 6.64 11.47 -9.68
N ALA A 69 7.35 10.35 -9.83
CA ALA A 69 7.38 9.59 -11.08
C ALA A 69 5.95 9.15 -11.47
N GLU A 70 5.67 9.12 -12.77
CA GLU A 70 4.41 8.63 -13.35
C GLU A 70 4.01 7.30 -12.68
N THR A 71 2.86 7.29 -11.98
CA THR A 71 2.32 6.06 -11.40
C THR A 71 1.98 5.10 -12.54
N PRO A 72 2.38 3.81 -12.45
CA PRO A 72 2.01 2.85 -13.48
C PRO A 72 0.49 2.74 -13.56
N ALA A 73 -0.06 2.88 -14.77
CA ALA A 73 -1.49 2.65 -15.01
C ALA A 73 -1.81 1.19 -14.64
N LEU A 74 -2.71 1.01 -13.66
CA LEU A 74 -3.14 -0.31 -13.23
C LEU A 74 -4.05 -0.94 -14.29
N THR A 75 -3.94 -2.25 -14.46
CA THR A 75 -4.96 -2.99 -15.22
C THR A 75 -6.28 -3.04 -14.42
N PRO A 76 -7.44 -3.27 -15.06
CA PRO A 76 -8.72 -3.38 -14.34
C PRO A 76 -8.71 -4.43 -13.22
N GLU A 77 -7.99 -5.54 -13.43
CA GLU A 77 -7.84 -6.61 -12.44
C GLU A 77 -7.00 -6.14 -11.23
N GLN A 78 -5.90 -5.44 -11.48
CA GLN A 78 -5.06 -4.87 -10.43
C GLN A 78 -5.81 -3.81 -9.63
N GLU A 79 -6.59 -2.97 -10.31
CA GLU A 79 -7.43 -1.96 -9.67
C GLU A 79 -8.53 -2.60 -8.80
N ALA A 80 -9.18 -3.66 -9.29
CA ALA A 80 -10.17 -4.40 -8.52
C ALA A 80 -9.55 -5.00 -7.25
N LEU A 81 -8.37 -5.63 -7.35
CA LEU A 81 -7.67 -6.19 -6.19
C LEU A 81 -7.26 -5.10 -5.19
N LEU A 82 -6.75 -3.97 -5.68
CA LEU A 82 -6.41 -2.82 -4.86
C LEU A 82 -7.63 -2.32 -4.07
N ARG A 83 -8.74 -2.04 -4.77
CA ARG A 83 -9.97 -1.49 -4.17
C ARG A 83 -10.59 -2.47 -3.18
N ASN A 84 -10.68 -3.75 -3.54
CA ASN A 84 -11.22 -4.78 -2.63
C ASN A 84 -10.38 -4.89 -1.35
N THR A 85 -9.04 -4.91 -1.47
CA THR A 85 -8.15 -4.98 -0.31
C THR A 85 -8.26 -3.73 0.57
N GLN A 86 -8.41 -2.55 -0.02
CA GLN A 86 -8.65 -1.31 0.73
C GLN A 86 -9.97 -1.37 1.51
N VAL A 87 -11.07 -1.76 0.84
CA VAL A 87 -12.41 -1.89 1.46
C VAL A 87 -12.36 -2.87 2.63
N ASP A 88 -11.76 -4.04 2.43
CA ASP A 88 -11.60 -5.05 3.49
C ASP A 88 -10.83 -4.50 4.70
N CYS A 89 -9.71 -3.79 4.46
CA CYS A 89 -8.94 -3.19 5.54
C CYS A 89 -9.75 -2.14 6.31
N TYR A 90 -10.49 -1.27 5.63
CA TYR A 90 -11.33 -0.27 6.28
C TYR A 90 -12.48 -0.89 7.06
N ASN A 91 -13.16 -1.90 6.52
CA ASN A 91 -14.21 -2.64 7.23
C ASN A 91 -13.67 -3.27 8.52
N ASN A 92 -12.54 -3.98 8.41
CA ASN A 92 -11.91 -4.61 9.57
C ASN A 92 -11.45 -3.60 10.63
N LEU A 93 -10.93 -2.43 10.21
CA LEU A 93 -10.55 -1.34 11.12
C LEU A 93 -11.76 -0.70 11.81
N ALA A 94 -12.88 -0.60 11.11
CA ALA A 94 -14.14 -0.13 11.67
C ALA A 94 -14.81 -1.17 12.59
N GLY A 95 -14.28 -2.40 12.66
CA GLY A 95 -14.90 -3.51 13.38
C GLY A 95 -16.22 -3.96 12.74
N LYS A 96 -16.36 -3.80 11.42
CA LYS A 96 -17.54 -4.18 10.64
C LYS A 96 -17.42 -5.56 10.02
#